data_AF-A0A2T0STR5-F1
#
_entry.id   AF-A0A2T0STR5-F1
#
_cell.length_a   1.000
_cell.length_b   1.000
_cell.length_c   1.000
_cell.angle_alpha   90.00
_cell.angle_beta   90.00
_cell.angle_gamma   90.00
#
_symmetry.space_group_name_H-M   'P 1'
#
loop_
_entity.id
_entity.type
_entity.pdbx_description
1 polymer ?
#
loop_
_entity_poly.entity_id
_entity_poly.type
_entity_poly.pdbx_seq_one_letter_code
_entity_poly.pdbx_strand_id
1 'polypeptide(L)'
;MLPTSRRRAETAALWPITRHIAAVVLIGLAVFTVAAVLLWLALGQPAAPSPDIRLNVVKIALSVVAGVGGVVALVVAYRKQRIDEVAEARAYVKVLNERFATACSQIGHERPTIRLAGVYAMASLADEWVEQRQVCIEVLCAYLRIPYEPAMDSPWLHDEESEVRLSVTSVISDHLRPGAPVSWQGHDFNLVRAVLRAADFAGIQVSGGRFLLSLARFPIGRADFDGMRVSGGEVWFGGAEFAGGTVSFDNAEFSGGRVRFEGAEFTGGEVTFRGARFTGGEVDLSEVDTDHYTAPPVFDPWQTPPPGLRLPDVR
;
A
#
# COMPACT_ATOMS: atom_id res chain seq x y z
N MET A 1 -0.71 -19.11 -5.09
CA MET A 1 -2.02 -19.66 -4.63
C MET A 1 -2.15 -19.38 -3.14
N LEU A 2 -2.97 -18.38 -2.77
CA LEU A 2 -3.27 -18.03 -1.37
C LEU A 2 -4.73 -18.39 -1.09
N PRO A 3 -5.06 -19.04 0.04
CA PRO A 3 -6.44 -19.36 0.36
C PRO A 3 -7.12 -18.09 0.89
N THR A 4 -7.89 -17.44 0.02
CA THR A 4 -8.88 -16.45 0.46
C THR A 4 -10.02 -17.20 1.13
N SER A 5 -9.89 -17.46 2.44
CA SER A 5 -11.03 -17.79 3.27
C SER A 5 -11.93 -16.55 3.33
N ARG A 6 -12.78 -16.41 2.30
CA ARG A 6 -13.98 -15.56 2.34
C ARG A 6 -14.81 -16.05 3.51
N ARG A 7 -14.61 -15.48 4.69
CA ARG A 7 -15.73 -15.29 5.62
C ARG A 7 -16.69 -14.34 4.89
N ARG A 8 -17.61 -14.91 4.12
CA ARG A 8 -18.93 -14.31 3.92
C ARG A 8 -19.46 -14.12 5.34
N ALA A 9 -19.23 -12.94 5.91
CA ALA A 9 -20.12 -12.45 6.94
C ALA A 9 -21.47 -12.41 6.25
N GLU A 10 -22.31 -13.38 6.58
CA GLU A 10 -23.75 -13.28 6.32
C GLU A 10 -24.13 -11.90 6.83
N THR A 11 -24.42 -10.98 5.91
CA THR A 11 -25.17 -9.78 6.23
C THR A 11 -26.56 -10.27 6.59
N ALA A 12 -26.70 -10.75 7.83
CA ALA A 12 -27.99 -10.94 8.47
C ALA A 12 -28.69 -9.60 8.32
N ALA A 13 -29.72 -9.56 7.48
CA ALA A 13 -30.45 -8.34 7.16
C ALA A 13 -30.94 -7.75 8.48
N LEU A 14 -30.21 -6.75 8.98
CA LEU A 14 -30.49 -6.12 10.25
C LEU A 14 -31.86 -5.46 10.09
N TRP A 15 -32.83 -5.93 10.88
CA TRP A 15 -34.18 -5.41 10.86
C TRP A 15 -34.14 -3.88 11.03
N PRO A 16 -34.98 -3.12 10.30
CA PRO A 16 -35.08 -1.68 10.50
C PRO A 16 -35.38 -1.35 11.96
N ILE A 17 -34.80 -0.26 12.48
CA ILE A 17 -34.80 0.12 13.90
C ILE A 17 -36.21 0.08 14.50
N THR A 18 -37.22 0.52 13.75
CA THR A 18 -38.63 0.49 14.13
C THR A 18 -39.13 -0.92 14.44
N ARG A 19 -38.71 -1.94 13.68
CA ARG A 19 -39.10 -3.34 13.90
C ARG A 19 -38.40 -3.97 15.10
N HIS A 20 -37.16 -3.60 15.38
CA HIS A 20 -36.47 -4.05 16.59
C HIS A 20 -37.06 -3.44 17.86
N ILE A 21 -37.31 -2.13 17.86
CA ILE A 21 -37.97 -1.47 19.00
C ILE A 21 -39.36 -2.07 19.20
N ALA A 22 -40.14 -2.21 18.12
CA ALA A 22 -41.45 -2.85 18.20
C ALA A 22 -41.37 -4.28 18.72
N ALA A 23 -40.41 -5.08 18.27
CA ALA A 23 -40.23 -6.46 18.74
C ALA A 23 -39.88 -6.52 20.23
N VAL A 24 -38.97 -5.67 20.71
CA VAL A 24 -38.60 -5.66 22.13
C VAL A 24 -39.74 -5.16 23.01
N VAL A 25 -40.48 -4.14 22.56
CA VAL A 25 -41.68 -3.66 23.25
C VAL A 25 -42.76 -4.75 23.27
N LEU A 26 -43.02 -5.42 22.16
CA LEU A 26 -44.00 -6.51 22.06
C LEU A 26 -43.63 -7.71 22.94
N ILE A 27 -42.35 -8.08 22.97
CA ILE A 27 -41.84 -9.14 23.85
C ILE A 27 -42.03 -8.72 25.32
N GLY A 28 -41.70 -7.48 25.68
CA GLY A 28 -41.93 -6.95 27.03
C GLY A 28 -43.42 -6.98 27.42
N LEU A 29 -44.31 -6.57 26.50
CA LEU A 29 -45.76 -6.60 26.70
C LEU A 29 -46.29 -8.03 26.86
N ALA A 30 -45.78 -8.96 26.04
CA ALA A 30 -46.15 -10.38 26.12
C ALA A 30 -45.69 -11.03 27.43
N VAL A 31 -44.47 -10.74 27.89
CA VAL A 31 -43.99 -11.23 29.19
C VAL A 31 -44.84 -10.66 30.33
N PHE A 32 -45.20 -9.38 30.26
CA PHE A 32 -46.07 -8.74 31.24
C PHE A 32 -47.47 -9.37 31.27
N THR A 33 -48.10 -9.56 30.12
CA THR A 33 -49.44 -10.16 30.03
C THR A 33 -49.43 -11.61 30.51
N VAL A 34 -48.42 -12.41 30.15
CA VAL A 34 -48.26 -13.78 30.64
C VAL A 34 -48.10 -13.80 32.16
N ALA A 35 -47.26 -12.93 32.72
CA ALA A 35 -47.09 -12.84 34.18
C ALA A 35 -48.41 -12.46 34.88
N ALA A 36 -49.15 -11.50 34.33
CA ALA A 36 -50.44 -11.09 34.88
C ALA A 36 -51.50 -12.21 34.82
N VAL A 37 -51.55 -12.97 33.71
CA VAL A 37 -52.46 -14.11 33.54
C VAL A 37 -52.10 -15.26 34.48
N LEU A 38 -50.81 -15.61 34.60
CA LEU A 38 -50.35 -16.64 35.55
C LEU A 38 -50.67 -16.25 36.99
N LEU A 39 -50.50 -14.97 37.33
CA LEU A 39 -50.86 -14.44 38.66
C LEU A 39 -52.37 -14.58 38.92
N TRP A 40 -53.20 -14.28 37.92
CA TRP A 40 -54.65 -14.40 37.99
C TRP A 40 -55.11 -15.86 38.15
N LEU A 41 -54.50 -16.79 37.40
CA LEU A 41 -54.78 -18.22 37.49
C LEU A 41 -54.32 -18.82 38.83
N ALA A 42 -53.20 -18.35 39.39
CA ALA A 42 -52.67 -18.84 40.66
C ALA A 42 -53.48 -18.35 41.88
N LEU A 43 -54.07 -17.15 41.82
CA LEU A 43 -54.73 -16.51 42.97
C LEU A 43 -56.27 -16.62 42.96
N GLY A 44 -56.90 -17.00 41.84
CA GLY A 44 -58.37 -17.04 41.72
C GLY A 44 -59.03 -15.65 41.73
N GLN A 45 -60.37 -15.58 41.70
CA GLN A 45 -61.12 -14.30 41.69
C GLN A 45 -60.74 -13.46 42.92
N PRO A 46 -60.27 -12.20 42.74
CA PRO A 46 -59.74 -11.44 43.86
C PRO A 46 -60.87 -10.96 44.77
N ALA A 47 -60.89 -11.43 46.02
CA ALA A 47 -61.40 -10.60 47.11
C ALA A 47 -60.54 -9.33 47.19
N ALA A 48 -61.13 -8.17 47.53
CA ALA A 48 -60.42 -6.89 47.53
C ALA A 48 -59.10 -7.00 48.32
N PRO A 49 -57.93 -6.81 47.67
CA PRO A 49 -56.65 -7.13 48.28
C PRO A 49 -56.35 -6.18 49.46
N SER A 50 -55.74 -6.72 50.51
CA SER A 50 -55.24 -5.91 51.62
C SER A 50 -54.23 -4.86 51.10
N PRO A 51 -54.10 -3.70 51.77
CA PRO A 51 -53.21 -2.63 51.33
C PRO A 51 -51.75 -3.08 51.08
N ASP A 52 -51.25 -4.03 51.87
CA ASP A 52 -49.86 -4.51 51.81
C ASP A 52 -49.57 -5.32 50.54
N ILE A 53 -50.54 -6.14 50.10
CA ILE A 53 -50.40 -6.94 48.87
C ILE A 53 -50.38 -6.02 47.64
N ARG A 54 -51.20 -4.97 47.63
CA ARG A 54 -51.22 -3.98 46.54
C ARG A 54 -49.87 -3.28 46.39
N LEU A 55 -49.24 -2.88 47.49
CA LEU A 55 -47.93 -2.22 47.47
C LEU A 55 -46.82 -3.15 46.96
N ASN A 56 -46.80 -4.42 47.36
CA ASN A 56 -45.79 -5.37 46.91
C ASN A 56 -45.89 -5.68 45.41
N VAL A 57 -47.11 -5.86 44.90
CA VAL A 57 -47.34 -6.04 43.46
C VAL A 57 -46.86 -4.82 42.67
N VAL A 58 -47.16 -3.61 43.15
CA VAL A 58 -46.67 -2.37 42.52
C VAL A 58 -45.14 -2.29 42.52
N LYS A 59 -44.47 -2.63 43.62
CA LYS A 59 -43.01 -2.64 43.71
C LYS A 59 -42.38 -3.62 42.72
N ILE A 60 -42.92 -4.84 42.62
CA ILE A 60 -42.43 -5.85 41.68
C ILE A 60 -42.63 -5.36 40.24
N ALA A 61 -43.83 -4.86 39.92
CA ALA A 61 -44.13 -4.33 38.59
C ALA A 61 -43.16 -3.19 38.20
N LEU A 62 -42.92 -2.24 39.11
CA LEU A 62 -41.96 -1.14 38.89
C LEU A 62 -40.54 -1.65 38.67
N SER A 63 -40.08 -2.63 39.45
CA SER A 63 -38.74 -3.21 39.30
C SER A 63 -38.54 -3.94 37.97
N VAL A 64 -39.55 -4.69 37.50
CA VAL A 64 -39.53 -5.39 36.22
C VAL A 64 -39.50 -4.39 35.07
N VAL A 65 -40.35 -3.37 35.11
CA VAL A 65 -40.37 -2.31 34.09
C VAL A 65 -39.04 -1.56 34.05
N ALA A 66 -38.48 -1.22 35.21
CA ALA A 66 -37.17 -0.58 35.30
C ALA A 66 -36.05 -1.46 34.73
N GLY A 67 -36.04 -2.77 35.06
CA GLY A 67 -35.07 -3.73 34.54
C GLY A 67 -35.13 -3.88 33.02
N VAL A 68 -36.35 -4.03 32.46
CA VAL A 68 -36.55 -4.09 31.01
C VAL A 68 -36.12 -2.78 30.34
N GLY A 69 -36.49 -1.63 30.92
CA GLY A 69 -36.07 -0.32 30.43
C GLY A 69 -34.54 -0.16 30.41
N GLY A 70 -33.85 -0.64 31.44
CA GLY A 70 -32.38 -0.64 31.51
C GLY A 70 -31.72 -1.49 30.43
N VAL A 71 -32.22 -2.71 30.19
CA VAL A 71 -31.69 -3.59 29.12
C VAL A 71 -31.93 -2.98 27.74
N VAL A 72 -33.11 -2.41 27.49
CA VAL A 72 -33.43 -1.70 26.23
C VAL A 72 -32.46 -0.54 26.03
N ALA A 73 -32.26 0.29 27.05
CA ALA A 73 -31.35 1.42 26.99
C ALA A 73 -29.91 0.97 26.67
N LEU A 74 -29.45 -0.12 27.28
CA LEU A 74 -28.11 -0.69 27.02
C LEU A 74 -27.97 -1.18 25.57
N VAL A 75 -28.95 -1.92 25.05
CA VAL A 75 -28.92 -2.43 23.66
C VAL A 75 -28.94 -1.27 22.65
N VAL A 76 -29.75 -0.24 22.92
CA VAL A 76 -29.81 0.96 22.06
C VAL A 76 -28.48 1.71 22.10
N ALA A 77 -27.89 1.91 23.29
CA ALA A 77 -26.60 2.56 23.45
C ALA A 77 -25.49 1.80 22.70
N TYR A 78 -25.42 0.48 22.87
CA TYR A 78 -24.44 -0.37 22.18
C TYR A 78 -24.62 -0.34 20.66
N ARG A 79 -25.86 -0.45 20.15
CA ARG A 79 -26.10 -0.37 18.70
C ARG A 79 -25.77 1.00 18.13
N LYS A 80 -26.13 2.07 18.85
CA LYS A 80 -25.79 3.43 18.44
C LYS A 80 -24.28 3.58 18.35
N GLN A 81 -23.54 3.14 19.37
CA GLN A 81 -22.08 3.13 19.35
C GLN A 81 -21.53 2.37 18.13
N ARG A 82 -22.03 1.17 17.83
CA ARG A 82 -21.58 0.39 16.66
C ARG A 82 -21.88 1.05 15.32
N ILE A 83 -23.02 1.76 15.20
CA ILE A 83 -23.36 2.51 14.00
C ILE A 83 -22.43 3.72 13.85
N ASP A 84 -22.16 4.42 14.95
CA ASP A 84 -21.30 5.61 14.98
C ASP A 84 -19.85 5.23 14.64
N GLU A 85 -19.31 4.13 15.19
CA GLU A 85 -17.97 3.59 14.85
C GLU A 85 -17.85 3.24 13.35
N VAL A 86 -18.86 2.59 12.78
CA VAL A 86 -18.88 2.24 11.34
C VAL A 86 -19.02 3.50 10.47
N ALA A 87 -19.79 4.49 10.92
CA ALA A 87 -19.95 5.76 10.22
C ALA A 87 -18.65 6.57 10.21
N GLU A 88 -17.93 6.60 11.34
CA GLU A 88 -16.63 7.26 11.47
C GLU A 88 -15.58 6.59 10.58
N ALA A 89 -15.47 5.26 10.61
CA ALA A 89 -14.57 4.52 9.73
C ALA A 89 -14.87 4.77 8.24
N ARG A 90 -16.14 4.81 7.86
CA ARG A 90 -16.55 5.15 6.48
C ARG A 90 -16.20 6.60 6.12
N ALA A 91 -16.38 7.53 7.05
CA ALA A 91 -16.05 8.94 6.84
C ALA A 91 -14.53 9.13 6.65
N TYR A 92 -13.72 8.45 7.46
CA TYR A 92 -12.26 8.46 7.32
C TYR A 92 -11.82 7.96 5.93
N VAL A 93 -12.31 6.79 5.51
CA VAL A 93 -12.03 6.24 4.16
C VAL A 93 -12.51 7.20 3.06
N LYS A 94 -13.65 7.86 3.24
CA LYS A 94 -14.14 8.85 2.28
C LYS A 94 -13.17 10.03 2.12
N VAL A 95 -12.63 10.56 3.21
CA VAL A 95 -11.63 11.65 3.18
C VAL A 95 -10.37 11.23 2.44
N LEU A 96 -9.88 10.00 2.66
CA LEU A 96 -8.71 9.48 1.94
C LEU A 96 -8.98 9.35 0.43
N ASN A 97 -10.15 8.86 0.04
CA ASN A 97 -10.55 8.79 -1.36
C ASN A 97 -10.66 10.18 -2.03
N GLU A 98 -11.18 11.18 -1.31
CA GLU A 98 -11.27 12.56 -1.82
C GLU A 98 -9.88 13.20 -2.01
N ARG A 99 -8.96 12.97 -1.06
CA ARG A 99 -7.55 13.37 -1.18
C ARG A 99 -6.85 12.66 -2.34
N PHE A 100 -7.09 11.36 -2.52
CA PHE A 100 -6.58 10.59 -3.66
C PHE A 100 -7.02 11.20 -4.99
N ALA A 101 -8.32 11.45 -5.16
CA ALA A 101 -8.86 12.04 -6.37
C ALA A 101 -8.25 13.43 -6.66
N THR A 102 -8.06 14.24 -5.62
CA THR A 102 -7.42 15.56 -5.72
C THR A 102 -5.96 15.44 -6.14
N ALA A 103 -5.18 14.55 -5.51
CA ALA A 103 -3.78 14.32 -5.86
C ALA A 103 -3.63 13.82 -7.32
N CYS A 104 -4.48 12.89 -7.76
CA CYS A 104 -4.54 12.46 -9.16
C CYS A 104 -4.81 13.63 -10.12
N SER A 105 -5.78 14.50 -9.79
CA SER A 105 -6.08 15.69 -10.60
C SER A 105 -4.91 16.68 -10.65
N GLN A 106 -4.14 16.81 -9.56
CA GLN A 106 -2.96 17.68 -9.51
C GLN A 106 -1.80 17.10 -10.34
N ILE A 107 -1.53 15.79 -10.23
CA ILE A 107 -0.51 15.09 -11.04
C ILE A 107 -0.80 15.20 -12.55
N GLY A 108 -2.07 15.16 -12.95
CA GLY A 108 -2.48 15.30 -14.35
C GLY A 108 -2.55 16.73 -14.87
N HIS A 109 -2.13 17.73 -14.10
CA HIS A 109 -2.32 19.15 -14.43
C HIS A 109 -1.30 19.67 -15.46
N GLU A 110 -1.69 20.61 -16.33
CA GLU A 110 -0.82 21.17 -17.38
C GLU A 110 0.38 21.95 -16.82
N ARG A 111 0.20 22.61 -15.68
CA ARG A 111 1.26 23.34 -14.94
C ARG A 111 2.15 22.39 -14.12
N PRO A 112 3.47 22.34 -14.36
CA PRO A 112 4.40 21.46 -13.64
C PRO A 112 4.42 21.68 -12.12
N THR A 113 4.30 22.92 -11.67
CA THR A 113 4.23 23.26 -10.24
C THR A 113 3.04 22.61 -9.53
N ILE A 114 1.90 22.45 -10.21
CA ILE A 114 0.73 21.76 -9.65
C ILE A 114 0.94 20.24 -9.70
N ARG A 115 1.59 19.71 -10.73
CA ARG A 115 1.98 18.29 -10.78
C ARG A 115 2.90 17.93 -9.62
N LEU A 116 3.89 18.76 -9.34
CA LEU A 116 4.82 18.58 -8.22
C LEU A 116 4.08 18.55 -6.87
N ALA A 117 3.13 19.47 -6.65
CA ALA A 117 2.28 19.43 -5.46
C ALA A 117 1.47 18.11 -5.37
N GLY A 118 0.96 17.65 -6.51
CA GLY A 118 0.28 16.36 -6.62
C GLY A 118 1.16 15.16 -6.27
N VAL A 119 2.44 15.16 -6.69
CA VAL A 119 3.42 14.11 -6.34
C VAL A 119 3.60 14.03 -4.84
N TYR A 120 3.85 15.15 -4.15
CA TYR A 120 4.00 15.16 -2.70
C TYR A 120 2.70 14.82 -1.96
N ALA A 121 1.55 15.27 -2.47
CA ALA A 121 0.24 14.91 -1.92
C ALA A 121 -0.02 13.40 -2.04
N MET A 122 0.35 12.79 -3.17
CA MET A 122 0.24 11.35 -3.40
C MET A 122 1.18 10.55 -2.51
N ALA A 123 2.43 11.03 -2.32
CA ALA A 123 3.39 10.42 -1.41
C ALA A 123 2.88 10.43 0.04
N SER A 124 2.45 11.60 0.52
CA SER A 124 1.87 11.76 1.86
C SER A 124 0.62 10.89 2.06
N LEU A 125 -0.20 10.72 1.02
CA LEU A 125 -1.34 9.82 1.08
C LEU A 125 -0.91 8.35 1.13
N ALA A 126 0.13 7.96 0.38
CA ALA A 126 0.69 6.61 0.42
C ALA A 126 1.25 6.29 1.81
N ASP A 127 1.83 7.27 2.50
CA ASP A 127 2.35 7.11 3.86
C ASP A 127 1.23 6.82 4.86
N GLU A 128 0.12 7.55 4.77
CA GLU A 128 -1.02 7.42 5.67
C GLU A 128 -1.90 6.20 5.36
N TRP A 129 -2.16 5.92 4.07
CA TRP A 129 -3.15 4.94 3.64
C TRP A 129 -2.51 3.57 3.35
N VAL A 130 -2.14 2.85 4.42
CA VAL A 130 -1.44 1.55 4.36
C VAL A 130 -2.12 0.56 3.41
N GLU A 131 -3.45 0.45 3.45
CA GLU A 131 -4.21 -0.51 2.64
C GLU A 131 -4.20 -0.20 1.13
N GLN A 132 -3.96 1.05 0.73
CA GLN A 132 -3.91 1.49 -0.67
C GLN A 132 -2.57 2.15 -1.05
N ARG A 133 -1.53 1.96 -0.24
CA ARG A 133 -0.18 2.48 -0.51
C ARG A 133 0.31 2.02 -1.88
N GLN A 134 0.10 0.74 -2.22
CA GLN A 134 0.45 0.19 -3.52
C GLN A 134 -0.22 0.95 -4.68
N VAL A 135 -1.49 1.34 -4.54
CA VAL A 135 -2.20 2.11 -5.58
C VAL A 135 -1.62 3.52 -5.73
N CYS A 136 -1.23 4.15 -4.62
CA CYS A 136 -0.58 5.46 -4.66
C CYS A 136 0.80 5.38 -5.35
N ILE A 137 1.59 4.34 -5.02
CA ILE A 137 2.88 4.05 -5.67
C ILE A 137 2.68 3.78 -7.17
N GLU A 138 1.63 3.05 -7.55
CA GLU A 138 1.31 2.77 -8.95
C GLU A 138 1.01 4.04 -9.75
N VAL A 139 0.34 5.04 -9.18
CA VAL A 139 0.09 6.32 -9.86
C VAL A 139 1.40 7.08 -10.10
N LEU A 140 2.28 7.13 -9.09
CA LEU A 140 3.62 7.73 -9.22
C LEU A 140 4.45 7.02 -10.31
N CYS A 141 4.46 5.69 -10.28
CA CYS A 141 5.14 4.89 -11.29
C CYS A 141 4.52 5.07 -12.69
N ALA A 142 3.19 5.16 -12.79
CA ALA A 142 2.50 5.40 -14.05
C ALA A 142 2.86 6.77 -14.65
N TYR A 143 3.04 7.79 -13.82
CA TYR A 143 3.52 9.10 -14.26
C TYR A 143 4.89 9.00 -14.94
N LEU A 144 5.84 8.28 -14.34
CA LEU A 144 7.18 8.06 -14.91
C LEU A 144 7.15 7.28 -16.24
N ARG A 145 6.12 6.45 -16.46
CA ARG A 145 5.92 5.68 -17.70
C ARG A 145 5.25 6.48 -18.84
N ILE A 146 4.77 7.70 -18.59
CA ILE A 146 4.30 8.58 -19.67
C ILE A 146 5.49 8.87 -20.59
N PRO A 147 5.36 8.77 -21.93
CA PRO A 147 6.44 9.06 -22.87
C PRO A 147 7.05 10.44 -22.61
N TYR A 148 8.38 10.49 -22.57
CA TYR A 148 9.14 11.69 -22.30
C TYR A 148 10.49 11.59 -22.99
N GLU A 149 10.85 12.62 -23.75
CA GLU A 149 12.17 12.72 -24.39
C GLU A 149 12.86 13.97 -23.84
N PRO A 150 13.81 13.83 -22.90
CA PRO A 150 14.52 14.97 -22.33
C PRO A 150 15.38 15.67 -23.37
N ALA A 151 15.64 16.96 -23.19
CA ALA A 151 16.71 17.63 -23.91
C ALA A 151 18.07 17.02 -23.53
N MET A 152 18.85 16.64 -24.55
CA MET A 152 20.11 15.89 -24.43
C MET A 152 21.35 16.75 -24.65
N ASP A 153 21.16 18.04 -24.91
CA ASP A 153 22.19 19.02 -25.26
C ASP A 153 23.07 19.43 -24.06
N SER A 154 22.58 19.26 -22.82
CA SER A 154 23.36 19.49 -21.61
C SER A 154 22.91 18.60 -20.44
N PRO A 155 23.83 17.95 -19.73
CA PRO A 155 23.54 17.27 -18.46
C PRO A 155 22.98 18.21 -17.38
N TRP A 156 23.23 19.52 -17.49
CA TRP A 156 22.82 20.52 -16.51
C TRP A 156 21.51 21.22 -16.84
N LEU A 157 21.02 21.10 -18.07
CA LEU A 157 19.74 21.67 -18.48
C LEU A 157 18.61 20.79 -17.94
N HIS A 158 17.73 21.38 -17.14
CA HIS A 158 16.52 20.72 -16.63
C HIS A 158 15.32 21.41 -17.24
N ASP A 159 14.48 20.66 -17.97
CA ASP A 159 13.16 21.14 -18.34
C ASP A 159 12.18 20.95 -17.17
N GLU A 160 11.04 21.65 -17.21
CA GLU A 160 10.09 21.62 -16.09
C GLU A 160 9.50 20.20 -15.85
N GLU A 161 9.50 19.32 -16.86
CA GLU A 161 9.03 17.95 -16.75
C GLU A 161 10.08 17.03 -16.11
N SER A 162 11.37 17.25 -16.40
CA SER A 162 12.50 16.61 -15.70
C SER A 162 12.37 16.82 -14.19
N GLU A 163 12.07 18.03 -13.72
CA GLU A 163 11.95 18.34 -12.29
C GLU A 163 10.83 17.56 -11.60
N VAL A 164 9.67 17.42 -12.25
CA VAL A 164 8.56 16.64 -11.70
C VAL A 164 8.93 15.15 -11.63
N ARG A 165 9.56 14.62 -12.69
CA ARG A 165 9.98 13.21 -12.75
C ARG A 165 11.08 12.88 -11.75
N LEU A 166 12.07 13.75 -11.63
CA LEU A 166 13.11 13.66 -10.61
C LEU A 166 12.50 13.65 -9.21
N SER A 167 11.49 14.49 -8.95
CA SER A 167 10.78 14.51 -7.68
C SER A 167 10.04 13.19 -7.41
N VAL A 168 9.41 12.60 -8.43
CA VAL A 168 8.78 11.26 -8.29
C VAL A 168 9.82 10.20 -7.96
N THR A 169 10.96 10.18 -8.68
CA THR A 169 12.05 9.24 -8.42
C THR A 169 12.64 9.44 -7.02
N SER A 170 12.88 10.69 -6.60
CA SER A 170 13.39 11.02 -5.26
C SER A 170 12.45 10.51 -4.17
N VAL A 171 11.14 10.77 -4.30
CA VAL A 171 10.14 10.25 -3.37
C VAL A 171 10.23 8.73 -3.29
N ILE A 172 10.29 8.02 -4.42
CA ILE A 172 10.40 6.55 -4.41
C ILE A 172 11.68 6.10 -3.70
N SER A 173 12.82 6.68 -4.04
CA SER A 173 14.13 6.33 -3.47
C SER A 173 14.20 6.60 -1.96
N ASP A 174 13.70 7.75 -1.52
CA ASP A 174 13.71 8.15 -0.11
C ASP A 174 12.91 7.19 0.78
N HIS A 175 11.80 6.65 0.28
CA HIS A 175 11.00 5.67 1.04
C HIS A 175 11.56 4.24 0.98
N LEU A 176 12.50 3.97 0.07
CA LEU A 176 13.19 2.68 -0.03
C LEU A 176 14.51 2.64 0.73
N ARG A 177 15.11 3.80 1.04
CA ARG A 177 16.35 3.92 1.81
C ARG A 177 16.17 3.50 3.28
N PRO A 178 17.24 3.02 3.94
CA PRO A 178 17.23 2.82 5.39
C PRO A 178 16.93 4.13 6.13
N GLY A 179 16.10 4.05 7.17
CA GLY A 179 15.78 5.22 8.01
C GLY A 179 14.64 6.10 7.50
N ALA A 180 13.99 5.74 6.38
CA ALA A 180 12.76 6.38 5.95
C ALA A 180 11.71 6.38 7.08
N PRO A 181 11.05 7.52 7.39
CA PRO A 181 10.01 7.58 8.43
C PRO A 181 8.88 6.58 8.19
N VAL A 182 8.50 6.40 6.91
CA VAL A 182 7.60 5.36 6.44
C VAL A 182 8.30 4.60 5.33
N SER A 183 8.49 3.30 5.51
CA SER A 183 9.12 2.48 4.48
C SER A 183 8.12 2.00 3.44
N TRP A 184 8.50 2.10 2.17
CA TRP A 184 7.76 1.50 1.05
C TRP A 184 8.40 0.19 0.57
N GLN A 185 9.39 -0.34 1.30
CA GLN A 185 9.99 -1.63 0.99
C GLN A 185 8.92 -2.75 1.00
N GLY A 186 9.12 -3.75 0.14
CA GLY A 186 8.15 -4.85 -0.02
C GLY A 186 6.99 -4.57 -0.98
N HIS A 187 6.87 -3.35 -1.51
CA HIS A 187 5.88 -2.97 -2.52
C HIS A 187 6.42 -3.17 -3.94
N ASP A 188 5.52 -3.18 -4.92
CA ASP A 188 5.86 -3.29 -6.33
C ASP A 188 6.03 -1.90 -6.97
N PHE A 189 7.12 -1.71 -7.71
CA PHE A 189 7.46 -0.52 -8.46
C PHE A 189 7.58 -0.86 -9.94
N ASN A 190 6.62 -0.39 -10.74
CA ASN A 190 6.58 -0.66 -12.17
C ASN A 190 7.03 0.56 -12.98
N LEU A 191 8.34 0.60 -13.26
CA LEU A 191 9.01 1.61 -14.07
C LEU A 191 9.35 1.09 -15.46
N VAL A 192 8.63 0.07 -15.93
CA VAL A 192 8.81 -0.51 -17.27
C VAL A 192 8.59 0.57 -18.32
N ARG A 193 9.57 0.73 -19.22
CA ARG A 193 9.60 1.78 -20.27
C ARG A 193 9.71 3.22 -19.76
N ALA A 194 10.02 3.43 -18.49
CA ALA A 194 10.28 4.78 -17.98
C ALA A 194 11.57 5.35 -18.58
N VAL A 195 11.58 6.66 -18.81
CA VAL A 195 12.80 7.41 -19.17
C VAL A 195 13.30 8.07 -17.89
N LEU A 196 14.45 7.61 -17.40
CA LEU A 196 15.00 7.97 -16.10
C LEU A 196 16.31 8.75 -16.26
N ARG A 197 16.20 10.08 -16.22
CA ARG A 197 17.32 11.01 -16.29
C ARG A 197 17.83 11.30 -14.87
N ALA A 198 19.14 11.19 -14.64
CA ALA A 198 19.77 11.41 -13.33
C ALA A 198 19.09 10.64 -12.17
N ALA A 199 18.79 9.36 -12.41
CA ALA A 199 18.09 8.53 -11.44
C ALA A 199 19.01 8.16 -10.28
N ASP A 200 18.65 8.59 -9.07
CA ASP A 200 19.36 8.26 -7.84
C ASP A 200 18.57 7.20 -7.06
N PHE A 201 19.03 5.96 -7.16
CA PHE A 201 18.62 4.80 -6.38
C PHE A 201 19.74 4.33 -5.44
N ALA A 202 20.69 5.22 -5.10
CA ALA A 202 21.76 4.88 -4.18
C ALA A 202 21.19 4.54 -2.80
N GLY A 203 21.68 3.42 -2.24
CA GLY A 203 21.33 2.94 -0.90
C GLY A 203 19.90 2.42 -0.72
N ILE A 204 19.12 2.28 -1.79
CA ILE A 204 17.76 1.71 -1.68
C ILE A 204 17.81 0.25 -1.22
N GLN A 205 16.73 -0.23 -0.60
CA GLN A 205 16.59 -1.63 -0.22
C GLN A 205 15.40 -2.29 -0.93
N VAL A 206 15.65 -3.44 -1.53
CA VAL A 206 14.65 -4.30 -2.16
C VAL A 206 14.60 -5.62 -1.38
N SER A 207 13.96 -5.55 -0.22
CA SER A 207 13.78 -6.69 0.70
C SER A 207 12.62 -7.62 0.32
N GLY A 208 11.74 -7.17 -0.56
CA GLY A 208 10.61 -7.90 -1.13
C GLY A 208 9.97 -7.09 -2.26
N GLY A 209 8.90 -7.60 -2.86
CA GLY A 209 8.25 -6.95 -4.00
C GLY A 209 9.10 -6.96 -5.27
N ARG A 210 8.64 -6.26 -6.30
CA ARG A 210 9.27 -6.19 -7.63
C ARG A 210 9.64 -4.76 -7.98
N PHE A 211 10.88 -4.52 -8.35
CA PHE A 211 11.38 -3.27 -8.88
C PHE A 211 11.67 -3.44 -10.38
N LEU A 212 10.68 -3.12 -11.22
CA LEU A 212 10.68 -3.43 -12.64
C LEU A 212 11.15 -2.22 -13.45
N LEU A 213 12.30 -2.35 -14.08
CA LEU A 213 12.94 -1.36 -14.97
C LEU A 213 13.11 -1.93 -16.39
N SER A 214 12.37 -2.99 -16.75
CA SER A 214 12.44 -3.57 -18.09
C SER A 214 12.11 -2.52 -19.14
N LEU A 215 12.88 -2.49 -20.23
CA LEU A 215 12.76 -1.52 -21.32
C LEU A 215 12.90 -0.05 -20.88
N ALA A 216 13.36 0.23 -19.65
CA ALA A 216 13.63 1.58 -19.22
C ALA A 216 14.83 2.16 -19.98
N ARG A 217 14.81 3.47 -20.23
CA ARG A 217 15.92 4.18 -20.89
C ARG A 217 16.61 5.08 -19.88
N PHE A 218 17.94 4.99 -19.85
CA PHE A 218 18.83 5.83 -19.05
C PHE A 218 19.66 6.67 -20.03
N PRO A 219 19.14 7.84 -20.47
CA PRO A 219 19.59 8.48 -21.69
C PRO A 219 21.00 9.12 -21.56
N ILE A 220 21.20 10.04 -20.60
CA ILE A 220 22.51 10.61 -20.24
C ILE A 220 22.56 10.92 -18.74
N GLY A 221 23.76 11.10 -18.22
CA GLY A 221 24.01 11.44 -16.82
C GLY A 221 24.43 10.23 -16.01
N ARG A 222 24.24 10.27 -14.70
CA ARG A 222 24.52 9.14 -13.81
C ARG A 222 23.21 8.45 -13.44
N ALA A 223 23.14 7.14 -13.60
CA ALA A 223 22.15 6.29 -12.96
C ALA A 223 22.83 5.59 -11.79
N ASP A 224 22.49 6.00 -10.57
CA ASP A 224 23.20 5.59 -9.37
C ASP A 224 22.39 4.52 -8.63
N PHE A 225 22.97 3.33 -8.47
CA PHE A 225 22.48 2.23 -7.65
C PHE A 225 23.53 1.84 -6.60
N ASP A 226 24.45 2.75 -6.28
CA ASP A 226 25.54 2.49 -5.35
C ASP A 226 25.01 2.12 -3.97
N GLY A 227 25.58 1.07 -3.36
CA GLY A 227 25.15 0.59 -2.05
C GLY A 227 23.71 0.05 -2.00
N MET A 228 23.04 -0.12 -3.15
CA MET A 228 21.73 -0.76 -3.22
C MET A 228 21.80 -2.16 -2.61
N ARG A 229 20.78 -2.54 -1.83
CA ARG A 229 20.68 -3.89 -1.25
C ARG A 229 19.49 -4.65 -1.78
N VAL A 230 19.73 -5.87 -2.26
CA VAL A 230 18.70 -6.84 -2.60
C VAL A 230 18.85 -8.05 -1.67
N SER A 231 17.82 -8.27 -0.85
CA SER A 231 17.82 -9.36 0.15
C SER A 231 16.66 -10.33 0.01
N GLY A 232 15.63 -9.98 -0.76
CA GLY A 232 14.48 -10.86 -0.97
C GLY A 232 13.52 -10.46 -2.09
N GLY A 233 13.62 -9.24 -2.62
CA GLY A 233 12.82 -8.80 -3.77
C GLY A 233 13.44 -9.15 -5.12
N GLU A 234 12.80 -8.63 -6.17
CA GLU A 234 13.23 -8.84 -7.56
C GLU A 234 13.49 -7.50 -8.26
N VAL A 235 14.56 -7.43 -9.05
CA VAL A 235 14.95 -6.22 -9.79
C VAL A 235 15.21 -6.58 -11.24
N TRP A 236 14.41 -6.04 -12.16
CA TRP A 236 14.43 -6.50 -13.55
C TRP A 236 14.81 -5.35 -14.48
N PHE A 237 15.93 -5.48 -15.18
CA PHE A 237 16.44 -4.54 -16.19
C PHE A 237 16.27 -5.08 -17.61
N GLY A 238 15.38 -6.05 -17.82
CA GLY A 238 15.30 -6.75 -19.10
C GLY A 238 15.01 -5.79 -20.27
N GLY A 239 15.87 -5.77 -21.29
CA GLY A 239 15.78 -4.85 -22.44
C GLY A 239 16.00 -3.37 -22.09
N ALA A 240 16.52 -3.04 -20.90
CA ALA A 240 16.81 -1.66 -20.54
C ALA A 240 17.98 -1.12 -21.38
N GLU A 241 17.90 0.15 -21.76
CA GLU A 241 18.90 0.84 -22.58
C GLU A 241 19.71 1.80 -21.71
N PHE A 242 21.02 1.60 -21.64
CA PHE A 242 21.97 2.45 -20.92
C PHE A 242 22.82 3.25 -21.92
N ALA A 243 22.22 4.33 -22.46
CA ALA A 243 22.58 4.94 -23.74
C ALA A 243 23.74 5.98 -23.73
N GLY A 244 24.52 6.09 -22.65
CA GLY A 244 25.63 7.07 -22.62
C GLY A 244 26.03 7.63 -21.26
N GLY A 245 25.34 7.23 -20.20
CA GLY A 245 25.62 7.63 -18.82
C GLY A 245 26.42 6.60 -18.01
N THR A 246 27.08 7.01 -16.93
CA THR A 246 27.66 6.05 -15.98
C THR A 246 26.53 5.39 -15.18
N VAL A 247 26.51 4.06 -15.16
CA VAL A 247 25.57 3.27 -14.37
C VAL A 247 26.38 2.56 -13.28
N SER A 248 26.12 2.92 -12.04
CA SER A 248 26.96 2.46 -10.93
C SER A 248 26.16 1.58 -9.99
N PHE A 249 26.65 0.37 -9.73
CA PHE A 249 26.19 -0.55 -8.70
C PHE A 249 27.31 -0.79 -7.69
N ASP A 250 28.18 0.21 -7.50
CA ASP A 250 29.35 0.07 -6.65
C ASP A 250 28.91 -0.11 -5.20
N ASN A 251 29.57 -1.03 -4.48
CA ASN A 251 29.21 -1.42 -3.12
C ASN A 251 27.78 -1.99 -2.95
N ALA A 252 27.09 -2.34 -4.04
CA ALA A 252 25.79 -2.99 -3.97
C ALA A 252 25.90 -4.37 -3.29
N GLU A 253 24.83 -4.81 -2.61
CA GLU A 253 24.80 -6.06 -1.86
C GLU A 253 23.63 -6.94 -2.32
N PHE A 254 23.96 -8.09 -2.89
CA PHE A 254 23.04 -9.10 -3.37
C PHE A 254 23.09 -10.32 -2.43
N SER A 255 22.40 -10.20 -1.31
CA SER A 255 22.37 -11.21 -0.24
C SER A 255 21.20 -12.20 -0.38
N GLY A 256 20.23 -11.88 -1.23
CA GLY A 256 19.09 -12.72 -1.59
C GLY A 256 18.34 -12.10 -2.77
N GLY A 257 17.17 -12.66 -3.11
CA GLY A 257 16.37 -12.14 -4.22
C GLY A 257 16.99 -12.41 -5.61
N ARG A 258 16.50 -11.69 -6.63
CA ARG A 258 16.90 -11.89 -8.02
C ARG A 258 17.07 -10.57 -8.77
N VAL A 259 18.18 -10.42 -9.49
CA VAL A 259 18.46 -9.29 -10.38
C VAL A 259 18.72 -9.83 -11.77
N ARG A 260 18.02 -9.32 -12.80
CA ARG A 260 18.14 -9.81 -14.19
C ARG A 260 18.37 -8.68 -15.18
N PHE A 261 19.25 -8.93 -16.14
CA PHE A 261 19.62 -8.00 -17.21
C PHE A 261 19.39 -8.59 -18.61
N GLU A 262 18.46 -9.54 -18.76
CA GLU A 262 18.12 -10.18 -20.05
C GLU A 262 17.86 -9.15 -21.17
N GLY A 263 18.64 -9.20 -22.24
CA GLY A 263 18.55 -8.28 -23.39
C GLY A 263 18.88 -6.83 -23.07
N ALA A 264 19.43 -6.52 -21.88
CA ALA A 264 19.82 -5.15 -21.56
C ALA A 264 21.00 -4.71 -22.45
N GLU A 265 20.92 -3.47 -22.93
CA GLU A 265 21.88 -2.86 -23.84
C GLU A 265 22.75 -1.85 -23.08
N PHE A 266 24.07 -2.08 -23.03
CA PHE A 266 25.04 -1.16 -22.46
C PHE A 266 25.74 -0.37 -23.58
N THR A 267 25.05 0.66 -24.08
CA THR A 267 25.42 1.43 -25.26
C THR A 267 25.94 2.82 -24.88
N GLY A 268 27.23 2.93 -24.50
CA GLY A 268 27.95 4.22 -24.48
C GLY A 268 28.38 4.76 -23.12
N GLY A 269 28.15 4.04 -22.03
CA GLY A 269 28.59 4.41 -20.68
C GLY A 269 29.23 3.27 -19.89
N GLU A 270 30.03 3.60 -18.88
CA GLU A 270 30.61 2.61 -17.96
C GLU A 270 29.53 2.05 -17.03
N VAL A 271 29.41 0.72 -16.97
CA VAL A 271 28.63 0.02 -15.96
C VAL A 271 29.59 -0.62 -14.95
N THR A 272 29.47 -0.28 -13.67
CA THR A 272 30.45 -0.69 -12.64
C THR A 272 29.76 -1.39 -11.47
N PHE A 273 30.42 -2.43 -10.95
CA PHE A 273 30.03 -3.24 -9.79
C PHE A 273 31.20 -3.36 -8.81
N ARG A 274 32.05 -2.34 -8.70
CA ARG A 274 33.23 -2.36 -7.81
C ARG A 274 32.79 -2.43 -6.36
N GLY A 275 33.41 -3.30 -5.58
CA GLY A 275 33.03 -3.57 -4.19
C GLY A 275 31.67 -4.25 -4.01
N ALA A 276 30.98 -4.64 -5.10
CA ALA A 276 29.69 -5.31 -4.99
C ALA A 276 29.84 -6.70 -4.36
N ARG A 277 28.88 -7.08 -3.52
CA ARG A 277 28.90 -8.32 -2.74
C ARG A 277 27.79 -9.26 -3.19
N PHE A 278 28.14 -10.49 -3.53
CA PHE A 278 27.21 -11.54 -3.95
C PHE A 278 27.30 -12.70 -2.95
N THR A 279 26.36 -12.75 -2.00
CA THR A 279 26.44 -13.68 -0.85
C THR A 279 25.25 -14.63 -0.76
N GLY A 280 24.26 -14.50 -1.64
CA GLY A 280 23.08 -15.40 -1.63
C GLY A 280 21.98 -15.07 -2.64
N GLY A 281 22.00 -13.90 -3.28
CA GLY A 281 21.09 -13.55 -4.37
C GLY A 281 21.55 -14.05 -5.74
N GLU A 282 20.63 -14.14 -6.69
CA GLU A 282 20.94 -14.39 -8.11
C GLU A 282 21.09 -13.04 -8.82
N VAL A 283 22.22 -12.83 -9.49
CA VAL A 283 22.44 -11.70 -10.41
C VAL A 283 22.78 -12.28 -11.77
N ASP A 284 21.86 -12.15 -12.71
CA ASP A 284 21.96 -12.78 -14.03
C ASP A 284 22.24 -11.74 -15.12
N LEU A 285 23.46 -11.76 -15.63
CA LEU A 285 23.93 -10.99 -16.78
C LEU A 285 24.21 -11.91 -17.98
N SER A 286 23.89 -13.20 -17.96
CA SER A 286 24.32 -14.10 -19.05
C SER A 286 23.62 -13.86 -20.39
N GLU A 287 22.45 -13.21 -20.36
CA GLU A 287 21.60 -12.96 -21.54
C GLU A 287 21.52 -11.49 -21.95
N VAL A 288 22.45 -10.66 -21.49
CA VAL A 288 22.62 -9.28 -21.97
C VAL A 288 22.94 -9.21 -23.46
N ASP A 289 22.62 -8.09 -24.13
CA ASP A 289 22.91 -7.91 -25.54
C ASP A 289 24.38 -7.57 -25.78
N THR A 290 25.21 -8.59 -26.03
CA THR A 290 26.64 -8.43 -26.30
C THR A 290 26.97 -7.85 -27.67
N ASP A 291 26.03 -7.82 -28.62
CA ASP A 291 26.27 -7.34 -29.98
C ASP A 291 26.35 -5.81 -30.03
N HIS A 292 25.62 -5.13 -29.14
CA HIS A 292 25.61 -3.68 -29.00
C HIS A 292 26.49 -3.16 -27.85
N TYR A 293 27.27 -4.03 -27.22
CA TYR A 293 28.20 -3.66 -26.15
C TYR A 293 29.31 -2.73 -26.64
N THR A 294 29.37 -1.51 -26.10
CA THR A 294 30.50 -0.60 -26.34
C THR A 294 31.56 -0.66 -25.23
N ALA A 295 31.18 -1.09 -24.02
CA ALA A 295 32.09 -1.40 -22.92
C ALA A 295 31.48 -2.48 -22.01
N PRO A 296 32.22 -3.56 -21.66
CA PRO A 296 31.71 -4.59 -20.75
C PRO A 296 31.57 -4.05 -19.31
N PRO A 297 30.65 -4.59 -18.49
CA PRO A 297 30.55 -4.21 -17.09
C PRO A 297 31.84 -4.47 -16.32
N VAL A 298 32.21 -3.53 -15.46
CA VAL A 298 33.44 -3.57 -14.67
C VAL A 298 33.17 -4.21 -13.32
N PHE A 299 33.95 -5.25 -13.01
CA PHE A 299 33.90 -5.97 -11.73
C PHE A 299 35.26 -5.92 -11.04
N ASP A 300 35.27 -6.18 -9.73
CA ASP A 300 36.51 -6.49 -9.02
C ASP A 300 37.14 -7.79 -9.57
N PRO A 301 38.46 -7.96 -9.48
CA PRO A 301 39.13 -9.17 -9.95
C PRO A 301 38.83 -10.36 -9.03
N TRP A 302 38.44 -11.51 -9.62
CA TRP A 302 38.22 -12.77 -8.90
C TRP A 302 38.91 -13.94 -9.61
N GLN A 303 39.27 -14.99 -8.85
CA GLN A 303 39.74 -16.25 -9.46
C GLN A 303 38.59 -17.05 -10.07
N THR A 304 37.41 -17.00 -9.44
CA THR A 304 36.16 -17.61 -9.90
C THR A 304 35.02 -16.64 -9.59
N PRO A 305 33.99 -16.53 -10.47
CA PRO A 305 32.81 -15.73 -10.17
C PRO A 305 32.19 -16.10 -8.83
N PRO A 306 31.75 -15.11 -8.03
CA PRO A 306 31.08 -15.38 -6.76
C PRO A 306 29.75 -16.11 -7.00
N PRO A 307 29.29 -16.92 -6.03
CA PRO A 307 28.03 -17.66 -6.17
C PRO A 307 26.85 -16.75 -6.49
N GLY A 308 25.97 -17.21 -7.38
CA GLY A 308 24.77 -16.49 -7.78
C GLY A 308 24.97 -15.44 -8.87
N LEU A 309 26.21 -15.05 -9.16
CA LEU A 309 26.52 -14.20 -10.31
C LEU A 309 26.70 -15.03 -11.59
N ARG A 310 25.91 -14.74 -12.61
CA ARG A 310 26.08 -15.29 -13.97
C ARG A 310 26.55 -14.18 -14.90
N LEU A 311 27.61 -14.46 -15.66
CA LEU A 311 28.21 -13.54 -16.62
C LEU A 311 27.92 -14.00 -18.05
N PRO A 312 28.03 -13.10 -19.05
CA PRO A 312 27.93 -13.46 -20.46
C PRO A 312 29.01 -14.47 -20.85
N ASP A 313 28.67 -15.39 -21.74
CA ASP A 313 29.66 -16.20 -22.44
C ASP A 313 30.39 -15.29 -23.46
N VAL A 314 31.49 -14.68 -23.02
CA VAL A 314 32.33 -13.84 -23.90
C VAL A 314 32.92 -14.74 -24.98
N ARG A 315 32.51 -14.56 -26.24
CA ARG A 315 33.14 -15.17 -27.42
C ARG A 315 34.31 -14.35 -27.92
#